data_AF-A0A662AYU6-F1
#
_entry.id   AF-A0A662AYU6-F1
#
_cell.length_a   1.000
_cell.length_b   1.000
_cell.length_c   1.000
_cell.angle_alpha   90.00
_cell.angle_beta   90.00
_cell.angle_gamma   90.00
#
_symmetry.space_group_name_H-M   'P 1'
#
loop_
_entity.id
_entity.type
_entity.pdbx_description
1 polymer ?
#
loop_
_entity_poly.entity_id
_entity_poly.type
_entity_poly.pdbx_seq_one_letter_code
_entity_poly.pdbx_strand_id
1 'polypeptide(L)'
;MGIQLAMELLQKLAVDQVGVDESKTVTAFTSFGDFTLNIRFIYYIKKGEAIFDVMTSINPEVLKIFNENNLDFAFPTQTIYNLKQ
;
A
#
# COMPACT_ATOMS: atom_id res chain seq x y z
N MET A 1 -3.39 14.35 4.92
CA MET A 1 -4.65 13.79 4.36
C MET A 1 -4.39 12.57 3.48
N GLY A 2 -3.56 12.63 2.43
CA GLY A 2 -3.35 11.48 1.52
C GLY A 2 -2.82 10.19 2.17
N ILE A 3 -1.87 10.29 3.11
CA ILE A 3 -1.34 9.10 3.80
C ILE A 3 -2.36 8.41 4.70
N GLN A 4 -3.24 9.19 5.33
CA GLN A 4 -4.29 8.66 6.19
C GLN A 4 -5.33 7.91 5.35
N LEU A 5 -5.72 8.49 4.21
CA LEU A 5 -6.59 7.83 3.23
C LEU A 5 -5.97 6.52 2.72
N ALA A 6 -4.67 6.53 2.37
CA ALA A 6 -3.98 5.33 1.92
C ALA A 6 -4.03 4.20 2.96
N MET A 7 -3.82 4.52 4.24
CA MET A 7 -3.91 3.53 5.33
C MET A 7 -5.33 3.01 5.53
N GLU A 8 -6.34 3.89 5.49
CA GLU A 8 -7.75 3.50 5.62
C GLU A 8 -8.19 2.56 4.49
N LEU A 9 -7.79 2.87 3.25
CA LEU A 9 -8.11 2.03 2.09
C LEU A 9 -7.45 0.65 2.18
N LEU A 10 -6.17 0.57 2.58
CA LEU A 10 -5.47 -0.70 2.78
C LEU A 10 -6.10 -1.54 3.89
N GLN A 11 -6.47 -0.91 5.01
CA GLN A 11 -7.13 -1.60 6.11
C GLN A 11 -8.47 -2.18 5.68
N LYS A 12 -9.27 -1.39 4.96
CA LYS A 12 -10.57 -1.84 4.43
C LYS A 12 -10.41 -2.99 3.44
N LEU A 13 -9.45 -2.88 2.51
CA LEU A 13 -9.15 -3.93 1.54
C LEU A 13 -8.84 -5.26 2.24
N ALA A 14 -8.03 -5.25 3.30
CA ALA A 14 -7.65 -6.49 3.98
C ALA A 14 -8.82 -7.18 4.68
N VAL A 15 -9.78 -6.42 5.22
CA VAL A 15 -10.98 -6.95 5.89
C VAL A 15 -11.95 -7.55 4.88
N ASP A 16 -12.09 -6.94 3.69
CA ASP A 16 -13.04 -7.37 2.68
C ASP A 16 -12.55 -8.58 1.84
N GLN A 17 -11.28 -9.01 1.99
CA GLN A 17 -10.66 -10.04 1.15
C GLN A 17 -10.83 -11.46 1.71
N VAL A 18 -11.32 -12.36 0.85
CA VAL A 18 -11.45 -13.78 1.14
C VAL A 18 -10.05 -14.39 1.33
N GLY A 19 -9.92 -15.24 2.34
CA GLY A 19 -8.66 -15.91 2.66
C GLY A 19 -7.70 -15.10 3.53
N VAL A 20 -8.05 -13.86 3.92
CA VAL A 20 -7.30 -13.07 4.90
C VAL A 20 -7.87 -13.26 6.32
N ASP A 21 -6.97 -13.34 7.30
CA ASP A 21 -7.27 -13.24 8.74
C ASP A 21 -7.31 -11.77 9.14
N GLU A 22 -8.52 -11.19 9.06
CA GLU A 22 -8.83 -9.79 9.37
C GLU A 22 -8.35 -9.36 10.76
N SER A 23 -8.34 -10.28 11.74
CA SER A 23 -8.00 -9.99 13.14
C SER A 23 -6.52 -9.68 13.37
N LYS A 24 -5.65 -9.92 12.38
CA LYS A 24 -4.20 -9.76 12.48
C LYS A 24 -3.62 -8.78 11.47
N THR A 25 -4.46 -8.03 10.76
CA THR A 25 -4.01 -7.06 9.77
C THR A 25 -3.35 -5.86 10.45
N VAL A 26 -2.25 -5.37 9.88
CA VAL A 26 -1.51 -4.20 10.39
C VAL A 26 -1.29 -3.23 9.25
N THR A 27 -1.78 -2.00 9.42
CA THR A 27 -1.52 -0.89 8.52
C THR A 27 -0.95 0.28 9.33
N ALA A 28 0.26 0.72 9.00
CA ALA A 28 0.93 1.78 9.76
C ALA A 28 1.86 2.62 8.89
N PHE A 29 1.87 3.93 9.10
CA PHE A 29 2.97 4.78 8.66
C PHE A 29 4.22 4.44 9.47
N THR A 30 5.35 4.25 8.79
CA THR A 30 6.59 3.78 9.42
C THR A 30 7.70 4.81 9.42
N SER A 31 7.86 5.56 8.34
CA SER A 31 8.90 6.59 8.24
C SER A 31 8.71 7.50 7.03
N PHE A 32 9.35 8.67 7.09
CA PHE A 32 9.69 9.43 5.91
C PHE A 32 10.91 8.76 5.24
N GLY A 33 10.86 8.55 3.92
CA GLY A 33 12.01 8.16 3.10
C GLY A 33 12.53 9.36 2.30
N ASP A 34 13.66 9.18 1.61
CA ASP A 34 14.33 10.28 0.89
C ASP A 34 13.40 10.96 -0.15
N PHE A 35 12.50 10.18 -0.76
CA PHE A 35 11.50 10.65 -1.73
C PHE A 35 10.11 10.05 -1.52
N THR A 36 9.88 9.38 -0.39
CA THR A 36 8.71 8.52 -0.18
C THR A 36 8.10 8.71 1.20
N LEU A 37 6.82 8.34 1.36
CA LEU A 37 6.20 8.12 2.67
C LEU A 37 5.96 6.62 2.83
N ASN A 38 6.58 5.99 3.82
CA ASN A 38 6.57 4.54 3.93
C ASN A 38 5.40 4.05 4.76
N ILE A 39 4.50 3.29 4.13
CA ILE A 39 3.40 2.57 4.79
C ILE A 39 3.79 1.10 4.87
N ARG A 40 3.64 0.51 6.06
CA ARG A 40 3.70 -0.93 6.28
C ARG A 40 2.28 -1.48 6.24
N PHE A 41 2.07 -2.45 5.37
CA PHE A 41 0.83 -3.20 5.24
C PHE A 41 1.14 -4.68 5.37
N ILE A 42 0.63 -5.31 6.44
CA ILE A 42 0.80 -6.73 6.74
C ILE A 42 -0.58 -7.34 6.87
N TYR A 43 -0.81 -8.42 6.14
CA TYR A 43 -2.01 -9.26 6.25
C TYR A 43 -1.59 -10.72 6.40
N TYR A 44 -2.43 -11.51 7.06
CA TYR A 44 -2.17 -12.92 7.30
C TYR A 44 -3.13 -13.76 6.48
N ILE A 45 -2.61 -14.75 5.78
CA ILE A 45 -3.42 -15.66 4.96
C ILE A 45 -3.90 -16.80 5.86
N LYS A 46 -5.21 -17.10 5.81
CA LYS A 46 -5.85 -18.16 6.58
C LYS A 46 -5.22 -19.52 6.23
N LYS A 47 -5.10 -20.40 7.23
CA LYS A 47 -4.55 -21.74 7.03
C LYS A 47 -5.44 -22.53 6.06
N GLY A 48 -4.83 -23.11 5.03
CA GLY A 48 -5.54 -23.90 4.01
C GLY A 48 -5.86 -23.13 2.73
N GLU A 49 -5.69 -21.81 2.73
CA GLU A 49 -5.82 -20.99 1.53
C GLU A 49 -4.57 -21.04 0.67
N ALA A 50 -4.74 -20.84 -0.63
CA ALA A 50 -3.65 -20.75 -1.58
C ALA A 50 -2.97 -19.37 -1.49
N ILE A 51 -1.74 -19.35 -0.97
CA ILE A 51 -1.00 -18.11 -0.71
C ILE A 51 -0.89 -17.23 -1.96
N PHE A 52 -0.53 -17.81 -3.10
CA PHE A 52 -0.34 -17.05 -4.33
C PHE A 52 -1.66 -16.51 -4.89
N ASP A 53 -2.78 -17.21 -4.69
CA ASP A 53 -4.09 -16.75 -5.15
C ASP A 53 -4.54 -15.53 -4.35
N VAL A 54 -4.39 -15.58 -3.02
CA VAL A 54 -4.71 -14.44 -2.13
C VAL A 54 -3.78 -13.25 -2.39
N MET A 55 -2.49 -13.48 -2.63
CA MET A 55 -1.57 -12.39 -3.01
C MET A 55 -1.93 -11.78 -4.37
N THR A 56 -2.37 -12.62 -5.32
CA THR A 56 -2.79 -12.19 -6.66
C THR A 56 -4.12 -11.46 -6.64
N SER A 57 -4.99 -11.69 -5.66
CA SER A 57 -6.20 -10.89 -5.47
C SER A 57 -5.90 -9.53 -4.82
N ILE A 58 -5.00 -9.48 -3.84
CA ILE A 58 -4.72 -8.27 -3.07
C ILE A 58 -3.85 -7.26 -3.82
N ASN A 59 -2.71 -7.69 -4.37
CA ASN A 59 -1.71 -6.75 -4.89
C ASN A 59 -2.23 -5.87 -6.05
N PRO A 60 -2.98 -6.41 -7.05
CA PRO A 60 -3.57 -5.59 -8.09
C PRO A 60 -4.67 -4.66 -7.57
N GLU A 61 -5.44 -5.10 -6.57
CA GLU A 61 -6.49 -4.27 -5.98
C GLU A 61 -5.90 -3.07 -5.24
N VAL A 62 -4.76 -3.25 -4.53
CA VAL A 62 -4.00 -2.14 -3.93
C VAL A 62 -3.63 -1.09 -4.98
N LEU A 63 -3.12 -1.51 -6.14
CA LEU A 63 -2.80 -0.58 -7.23
C LEU A 63 -4.04 0.15 -7.73
N LYS A 64 -5.15 -0.58 -7.91
CA LYS A 64 -6.41 -0.03 -8.41
C LYS A 64 -6.99 1.01 -7.46
N ILE A 65 -7.17 0.68 -6.17
CA ILE A 65 -7.73 1.63 -5.19
C ILE A 65 -6.83 2.86 -4.98
N PHE A 66 -5.51 2.72 -5.13
CA PHE A 66 -4.59 3.85 -5.04
C PHE A 66 -4.74 4.79 -6.24
N ASN A 67 -4.78 4.23 -7.46
CA ASN A 67 -4.97 5.01 -8.68
C ASN A 67 -6.33 5.74 -8.69
N GLU A 68 -7.41 5.07 -8.28
CA GLU A 68 -8.76 5.66 -8.18
C GLU A 68 -8.83 6.84 -7.19
N ASN A 69 -7.93 6.88 -6.21
CA ASN A 69 -7.87 7.92 -5.18
C ASN A 69 -6.71 8.93 -5.39
N ASN A 70 -6.06 8.91 -6.57
CA ASN A 70 -4.91 9.76 -6.90
C ASN A 70 -3.75 9.63 -5.88
N LEU A 71 -3.48 8.40 -5.44
CA LEU A 71 -2.36 8.05 -4.57
C LEU A 71 -1.26 7.40 -5.40
N ASP A 72 -0.28 8.20 -5.83
CA ASP A 72 0.81 7.70 -6.65
C ASP A 72 1.88 6.98 -5.82
N PHE A 73 2.42 5.90 -6.38
CA PHE A 73 3.62 5.28 -5.83
C PHE A 73 4.82 6.19 -6.06
N ALA A 74 5.61 6.37 -5.00
CA ALA A 74 6.75 7.24 -5.06
C ALA A 74 7.90 6.58 -5.86
N PHE A 75 8.34 7.26 -6.90
CA PHE A 75 9.57 6.95 -7.62
C PHE A 75 10.74 7.76 -7.05
N PRO A 76 12.00 7.31 -7.22
CA PRO A 76 13.14 8.16 -6.92
C PRO A 76 13.01 9.50 -7.65
N THR A 77 13.21 10.61 -6.93
CA THR A 77 13.16 11.96 -7.52
C THR A 77 14.51 12.65 -7.40
N GLN A 78 14.80 13.55 -8.34
CA GLN A 78 16.01 14.36 -8.29
C GLN A 78 15.67 15.80 -8.67
N THR A 79 16.11 16.75 -7.85
CA THR A 79 16.05 18.17 -8.19
C THR A 79 17.28 18.54 -9.02
N ILE A 80 17.06 18.99 -10.26
CA ILE A 80 18.14 19.42 -11.18
C ILE A 80 18.22 20.95 -11.17
N TYR A 81 19.36 21.51 -10.77
CA TYR A 81 19.64 22.95 -10.83
C TYR A 81 20.32 23.29 -12.16
N ASN A 82 19.61 24.00 -13.04
CA ASN A 82 20.19 24.54 -14.27
C ASN A 82 20.68 25.98 -14.04
N LEU A 83 21.96 26.13 -13.71
CA LEU A 83 22.61 27.43 -13.67
C LEU A 83 23.00 27.81 -15.11
N LYS A 84 22.33 28.81 -15.68
CA LYS A 84 22.75 29.38 -16.96
C LYS A 84 24.10 30.08 -16.77
N GLN A 85 25.08 29.72 -17.59
CA GLN A 85 26.35 30.45 -17.71
C GLN A 85 26.16 31.76 -18.46
#